data_AF-A0A7S2EVQ0-F1
#
_entry.id   AF-A0A7S2EVQ0-F1
#
_cell.length_a   1.000
_cell.length_b   1.000
_cell.length_c   1.000
_cell.angle_alpha   90.00
_cell.angle_beta   90.00
_cell.angle_gamma   90.00
#
_symmetry.space_group_name_H-M   'P 1'
#
loop_
_entity.id
_entity.type
_entity.pdbx_description
1 polymer ?
#
loop_
_entity_poly.entity_id
_entity_poly.type
_entity_poly.pdbx_seq_one_letter_code
_entity_poly.pdbx_strand_id
1 'polypeptide(L)'
;GTRGVRYRNPLPPDQLEVMKWCISETQNILNSPPSDMGWTQRWLEVLKVSATKGFHPHIPQFGFSDPQSNLIIEHAVERMSQNGAVRHGAECFNYYFPQELDDHFLVISETLGPPGTVPWKYVNVQELQDILCQRIDQGFTFPLNPKWVLCDPGWKRVYDKLLSSEKPNVKDSMACWYPPESGLREIIEEIYSQNPDGFKKTNKSNLEAVDGTEAMDLAELSLKRYLALQRAKKKIRMITMWKSLSRPARRSSASEGKIETKSDTSTFDSGV
;
A
#
# COMPACT_ATOMS: atom_id res chain seq x y z
N GLY A 1 9.61 -20.97 3.57
CA GLY A 1 11.04 -20.60 3.67
C GLY A 1 11.88 -21.61 2.92
N THR A 2 13.03 -21.21 2.42
CA THR A 2 13.97 -22.06 1.68
C THR A 2 15.23 -22.31 2.50
N ARG A 3 15.95 -23.42 2.28
CA ARG A 3 17.23 -23.72 2.95
C ARG A 3 18.28 -24.08 1.90
N GLY A 4 19.45 -23.45 1.98
CA GLY A 4 20.57 -23.73 1.06
C GLY A 4 20.41 -23.14 -0.34
N VAL A 5 19.40 -22.30 -0.58
CA VAL A 5 19.22 -21.56 -1.84
C VAL A 5 20.19 -20.38 -1.88
N ARG A 6 20.81 -20.15 -3.05
CA ARG A 6 21.69 -19.00 -3.30
C ARG A 6 20.93 -17.92 -4.07
N TYR A 7 20.89 -16.72 -3.52
CA TYR A 7 20.27 -15.56 -4.16
C TYR A 7 21.37 -14.76 -4.86
N ARG A 8 21.40 -14.83 -6.20
CA ARG A 8 22.47 -14.21 -7.00
C ARG A 8 22.17 -12.79 -7.46
N ASN A 9 20.88 -12.48 -7.56
CA ASN A 9 20.41 -11.21 -8.08
C ASN A 9 19.66 -10.47 -6.97
N PRO A 10 19.87 -9.15 -6.82
CA PRO A 10 19.06 -8.35 -5.91
C PRO A 10 17.62 -8.24 -6.42
N LEU A 11 16.74 -7.65 -5.60
CA LEU A 11 15.43 -7.23 -6.08
C LEU A 11 15.55 -6.28 -7.28
N PRO A 12 14.60 -6.32 -8.23
CA PRO A 12 14.52 -5.34 -9.29
C PRO A 12 14.54 -3.89 -8.74
N PRO A 13 15.27 -2.94 -9.37
CA PRO A 13 15.40 -1.59 -8.83
C PRO A 13 14.07 -0.86 -8.64
N ASP A 14 13.12 -1.04 -9.55
CA ASP A 14 11.76 -0.50 -9.46
C ASP A 14 11.01 -1.07 -8.25
N GLN A 15 11.11 -2.37 -8.00
CA GLN A 15 10.54 -3.01 -6.80
C GLN A 15 11.19 -2.49 -5.51
N LEU A 16 12.51 -2.28 -5.53
CA LEU A 16 13.24 -1.69 -4.39
C LEU A 16 12.73 -0.28 -4.06
N GLU A 17 12.44 0.53 -5.08
CA GLU A 17 11.85 1.86 -4.89
C GLU A 17 10.42 1.80 -4.33
N VAL A 18 9.60 0.81 -4.74
CA VAL A 18 8.27 0.60 -4.12
C VAL A 18 8.40 0.18 -2.66
N MET A 19 9.40 -0.66 -2.32
CA MET A 19 9.65 -1.03 -0.92
C MET A 19 10.10 0.16 -0.08
N LYS A 20 10.99 1.03 -0.59
CA LYS A 20 11.38 2.29 0.07
C LYS A 20 10.17 3.19 0.30
N TRP A 21 9.32 3.35 -0.71
CA TRP A 21 8.07 4.08 -0.59
C TRP A 21 7.16 3.47 0.49
N CYS A 22 6.99 2.15 0.51
CA CYS A 22 6.20 1.44 1.51
C CYS A 22 6.70 1.71 2.94
N ILE A 23 8.02 1.68 3.15
CA ILE A 23 8.63 1.97 4.46
C ILE A 23 8.40 3.42 4.87
N SER A 24 8.58 4.37 3.95
CA SER A 24 8.35 5.79 4.21
C SER A 24 6.89 6.08 4.58
N GLU A 25 5.93 5.53 3.86
CA GLU A 25 4.52 5.73 4.18
C GLU A 25 4.09 4.99 5.45
N THR A 26 4.73 3.85 5.76
CA THR A 26 4.56 3.18 7.05
C THR A 26 5.03 4.09 8.20
N GLN A 27 6.19 4.73 8.06
CA GLN A 27 6.68 5.70 9.04
C GLN A 27 5.71 6.88 9.19
N ASN A 28 5.17 7.42 8.09
CA ASN A 28 4.18 8.50 8.14
C ASN A 28 2.93 8.10 8.93
N ILE A 29 2.45 6.87 8.75
CA ILE A 29 1.31 6.32 9.49
C ILE A 29 1.63 6.17 10.98
N LEU A 30 2.80 5.64 11.32
CA LEU A 30 3.23 5.44 12.71
C LEU A 30 3.42 6.77 13.45
N ASN A 31 3.98 7.78 12.78
CA ASN A 31 4.17 9.13 13.33
C ASN A 31 2.87 9.93 13.43
N SER A 32 1.80 9.48 12.77
CA SER A 32 0.48 10.14 12.83
C SER A 32 -0.25 9.76 14.13
N PRO A 33 -0.93 10.72 14.81
CA PRO A 33 -1.65 10.43 16.05
C PRO A 33 -2.58 9.23 15.92
N PRO A 34 -2.67 8.32 16.92
CA PRO A 34 -3.56 7.17 16.86
C PRO A 34 -5.02 7.57 16.55
N SER A 35 -5.70 6.77 15.74
CA SER A 35 -7.12 6.95 15.38
C SER A 35 -7.90 5.67 15.58
N ASP A 36 -9.21 5.77 15.43
CA ASP A 36 -10.14 4.65 15.35
C ASP A 36 -9.97 3.85 14.04
N MET A 37 -9.43 4.48 12.99
CA MET A 37 -9.17 3.80 11.73
C MET A 37 -8.15 2.67 11.86
N GLY A 38 -8.46 1.52 11.25
CA GLY A 38 -7.54 0.40 11.11
C GLY A 38 -6.43 0.65 10.10
N TRP A 39 -5.48 -0.29 10.01
CA TRP A 39 -4.34 -0.18 9.09
C TRP A 39 -4.80 -0.03 7.64
N THR A 40 -5.70 -0.92 7.19
CA THR A 40 -6.23 -0.92 5.82
C THR A 40 -6.86 0.42 5.43
N GLN A 41 -7.60 1.05 6.34
CA GLN A 41 -8.23 2.36 6.10
C GLN A 41 -7.19 3.48 5.99
N ARG A 42 -6.19 3.50 6.88
CA ARG A 42 -5.09 4.48 6.80
C ARG A 42 -4.26 4.30 5.54
N TRP A 43 -3.98 3.06 5.16
CA TRP A 43 -3.25 2.76 3.93
C TRP A 43 -4.04 3.16 2.68
N LEU A 44 -5.38 3.02 2.70
CA LEU A 44 -6.23 3.50 1.61
C LEU A 44 -6.12 5.03 1.42
N GLU A 45 -5.99 5.80 2.50
CA GLU A 45 -5.75 7.25 2.39
C GLU A 45 -4.37 7.56 1.79
N VAL A 46 -3.33 6.81 2.18
CA VAL A 46 -2.00 6.88 1.53
C VAL A 46 -2.12 6.64 0.03
N LEU A 47 -2.84 5.57 -0.39
CA LEU A 47 -3.02 5.26 -1.81
C LEU A 47 -3.79 6.33 -2.57
N LYS A 48 -4.83 6.93 -1.97
CA LYS A 48 -5.55 8.06 -2.58
C LYS A 48 -4.61 9.24 -2.81
N VAL A 49 -3.83 9.62 -1.79
CA VAL A 49 -2.86 10.73 -1.88
C VAL A 49 -1.79 10.43 -2.93
N SER A 50 -1.17 9.26 -2.88
CA SER A 50 -0.15 8.83 -3.85
C SER A 50 -0.68 8.80 -5.28
N ALA A 51 -1.90 8.32 -5.49
CA ALA A 51 -2.52 8.32 -6.81
C ALA A 51 -2.77 9.74 -7.34
N THR A 52 -3.12 10.71 -6.47
CA THR A 52 -3.21 12.13 -6.90
C THR A 52 -1.86 12.75 -7.28
N LYS A 53 -0.77 12.24 -6.70
CA LYS A 53 0.61 12.60 -7.06
C LYS A 53 1.11 11.83 -8.30
N GLY A 54 0.29 10.93 -8.86
CA GLY A 54 0.63 10.15 -10.05
C GLY A 54 1.41 8.87 -9.76
N PHE A 55 1.62 8.50 -8.50
CA PHE A 55 2.34 7.28 -8.14
C PHE A 55 1.48 6.03 -8.38
N HIS A 56 1.77 5.31 -9.46
CA HIS A 56 1.14 4.06 -9.86
C HIS A 56 2.23 3.10 -10.33
N PRO A 57 2.87 2.34 -9.41
CA PRO A 57 3.94 1.44 -9.80
C PRO A 57 3.40 0.36 -10.74
N HIS A 58 4.26 -0.10 -11.65
CA HIS A 58 3.95 -1.29 -12.43
C HIS A 58 3.97 -2.49 -11.50
N ILE A 59 2.85 -3.20 -11.42
CA ILE A 59 2.73 -4.43 -10.64
C ILE A 59 2.96 -5.59 -11.61
N PRO A 60 3.97 -6.45 -11.40
CA PRO A 60 4.18 -7.63 -12.25
C PRO A 60 2.98 -8.58 -12.23
N GLN A 61 2.89 -9.48 -13.22
CA GLN A 61 1.75 -10.40 -13.37
C GLN A 61 1.41 -11.19 -12.10
N PHE A 62 2.43 -11.63 -11.36
CA PHE A 62 2.27 -12.37 -10.12
C PHE A 62 2.61 -11.50 -8.89
N GLY A 63 2.60 -10.19 -9.02
CA GLY A 63 3.05 -9.27 -7.98
C GLY A 63 4.56 -9.20 -7.86
N PHE A 64 5.02 -8.41 -6.89
CA PHE A 64 6.44 -8.27 -6.57
C PHE A 64 6.99 -9.58 -6.01
N SER A 65 8.26 -9.86 -6.29
CA SER A 65 8.92 -11.06 -5.77
C SER A 65 10.42 -10.97 -5.92
N ASP A 66 11.15 -11.82 -5.22
CA ASP A 66 12.53 -12.12 -5.60
C ASP A 66 12.55 -13.15 -6.75
N PRO A 67 13.67 -13.26 -7.51
CA PRO A 67 13.74 -14.15 -8.66
C PRO A 67 13.45 -15.63 -8.36
N GLN A 68 13.78 -16.13 -7.16
CA GLN A 68 13.52 -17.53 -6.79
C GLN A 68 12.07 -17.74 -6.39
N SER A 69 11.53 -16.83 -5.59
CA SER A 69 10.12 -16.86 -5.19
C SER A 69 9.19 -16.72 -6.39
N ASN A 70 9.55 -15.91 -7.40
CA ASN A 70 8.77 -15.78 -8.63
C ASN A 70 8.61 -17.11 -9.37
N LEU A 71 9.68 -17.90 -9.51
CA LEU A 71 9.64 -19.21 -10.16
C LEU A 71 8.70 -20.18 -9.43
N ILE A 72 8.74 -20.18 -8.09
CA ILE A 72 7.86 -21.04 -7.28
C ILE A 72 6.39 -20.65 -7.50
N ILE A 73 6.09 -19.35 -7.51
CA ILE A 73 4.73 -18.86 -7.70
C ILE A 73 4.24 -19.12 -9.12
N GLU A 74 5.06 -18.89 -10.15
CA GLU A 74 4.71 -19.16 -11.54
C GLU A 74 4.28 -20.63 -11.72
N HIS A 75 5.08 -21.58 -11.23
CA HIS A 75 4.73 -22.99 -11.27
C HIS A 75 3.50 -23.34 -10.43
N ALA A 76 3.30 -22.71 -9.27
CA ALA A 76 2.12 -22.94 -8.45
C ALA A 76 0.84 -22.45 -9.15
N VAL A 77 0.88 -21.27 -9.76
CA VAL A 77 -0.23 -20.69 -10.54
C VAL A 77 -0.54 -21.56 -11.75
N GLU A 78 0.48 -21.97 -12.51
CA GLU A 78 0.32 -22.87 -13.66
C GLU A 78 -0.35 -24.19 -13.24
N ARG A 79 0.16 -24.82 -12.18
CA ARG A 79 -0.33 -26.11 -11.67
C ARG A 79 -1.76 -26.05 -11.14
N MET A 80 -2.17 -24.90 -10.62
CA MET A 80 -3.48 -24.64 -10.03
C MET A 80 -4.41 -23.85 -10.97
N SER A 81 -4.04 -23.69 -12.24
CA SER A 81 -4.78 -22.90 -13.23
C SER A 81 -6.24 -23.35 -13.42
N GLN A 82 -6.54 -24.63 -13.21
CA GLN A 82 -7.89 -25.18 -13.36
C GLN A 82 -8.89 -24.66 -12.32
N ASN A 83 -8.44 -24.32 -11.10
CA ASN A 83 -9.31 -23.86 -10.01
C ASN A 83 -8.95 -22.46 -9.50
N GLY A 84 -7.79 -21.92 -9.86
CA GLY A 84 -7.33 -20.61 -9.42
C GLY A 84 -7.09 -20.51 -7.92
N ALA A 85 -6.70 -21.60 -7.25
CA ALA A 85 -6.39 -21.56 -5.82
C ALA A 85 -5.18 -20.68 -5.49
N VAL A 86 -4.23 -20.54 -6.43
CA VAL A 86 -3.10 -19.61 -6.34
C VAL A 86 -3.15 -18.69 -7.56
N ARG A 87 -3.13 -17.37 -7.33
CA ARG A 87 -3.30 -16.36 -8.39
C ARG A 87 -2.29 -15.21 -8.35
N HIS A 88 -1.57 -15.06 -7.25
CA HIS A 88 -0.59 -14.00 -7.05
C HIS A 88 0.56 -14.48 -6.16
N GLY A 89 1.59 -13.66 -6.06
CA GLY A 89 2.77 -13.87 -5.24
C GLY A 89 2.51 -13.74 -3.75
N ALA A 90 3.55 -13.98 -2.98
CA ALA A 90 3.48 -14.03 -1.53
C ALA A 90 3.32 -12.63 -0.90
N GLU A 91 2.50 -12.54 0.15
CA GLU A 91 2.18 -11.29 0.86
C GLU A 91 3.40 -10.57 1.46
N CYS A 92 4.49 -11.29 1.69
CA CYS A 92 5.77 -10.71 2.14
C CYS A 92 6.38 -9.72 1.13
N PHE A 93 5.95 -9.76 -0.14
CA PHE A 93 6.34 -8.83 -1.18
C PHE A 93 5.26 -7.81 -1.54
N ASN A 94 4.11 -7.82 -0.85
CA ASN A 94 3.04 -6.89 -1.14
C ASN A 94 3.36 -5.49 -0.58
N TYR A 95 4.22 -4.75 -1.29
CA TYR A 95 4.69 -3.42 -0.89
C TYR A 95 3.74 -2.30 -1.30
N TYR A 96 2.93 -2.52 -2.34
CA TYR A 96 1.97 -1.50 -2.79
C TYR A 96 0.73 -1.47 -1.90
N PHE A 97 0.30 -2.63 -1.41
CA PHE A 97 -0.83 -2.77 -0.49
C PHE A 97 -0.48 -3.73 0.66
N PRO A 98 0.45 -3.40 1.57
CA PRO A 98 0.73 -4.22 2.74
C PRO A 98 -0.54 -4.42 3.58
N GLN A 99 -0.94 -5.67 3.76
CA GLN A 99 -2.18 -6.04 4.46
C GLN A 99 -1.95 -6.24 5.97
N GLU A 100 -3.05 -6.28 6.73
CA GLU A 100 -3.05 -6.83 8.09
C GLU A 100 -2.71 -8.33 8.04
N LEU A 101 -2.03 -8.82 9.08
CA LEU A 101 -1.70 -10.24 9.18
C LEU A 101 -2.94 -11.01 9.63
N ASP A 102 -3.16 -12.19 9.05
CA ASP A 102 -4.19 -13.10 9.52
C ASP A 102 -3.89 -13.57 10.96
N ASP A 103 -4.94 -13.89 11.71
CA ASP A 103 -4.81 -14.45 13.06
C ASP A 103 -4.19 -15.86 13.06
N HIS A 104 -4.43 -16.62 11.99
CA HIS A 104 -4.05 -18.03 11.86
C HIS A 104 -3.45 -18.34 10.49
N PHE A 105 -2.45 -19.22 10.50
CA PHE A 105 -1.72 -19.63 9.30
C PHE A 105 -1.71 -21.15 9.18
N LEU A 106 -1.89 -21.66 7.97
CA LEU A 106 -1.60 -23.05 7.66
C LEU A 106 -0.12 -23.17 7.31
N VAL A 107 0.66 -23.87 8.14
CA VAL A 107 2.08 -24.14 7.86
C VAL A 107 2.21 -25.59 7.40
N ILE A 108 2.84 -25.78 6.25
CA ILE A 108 3.14 -27.09 5.66
C ILE A 108 4.64 -27.36 5.77
N SER A 109 5.03 -28.45 6.41
CA SER A 109 6.42 -28.92 6.52
C SER A 109 6.48 -30.38 6.94
N GLU A 110 7.39 -31.15 6.33
CA GLU A 110 7.66 -32.55 6.66
C GLU A 110 8.13 -32.78 8.11
N THR A 111 8.54 -31.70 8.78
CA THR A 111 9.06 -31.75 10.16
C THR A 111 8.10 -31.12 11.17
N LEU A 112 6.86 -30.82 10.75
CA LEU A 112 5.77 -30.46 11.65
C LEU A 112 5.02 -31.73 12.04
N GLY A 113 5.39 -32.29 13.20
CA GLY A 113 4.75 -33.46 13.79
C GLY A 113 5.64 -34.71 13.82
N PRO A 114 5.24 -35.77 14.56
CA PRO A 114 5.93 -37.05 14.55
C PRO A 114 6.00 -37.67 13.14
N PRO A 115 6.99 -38.53 12.86
CA PRO A 115 7.03 -39.29 11.62
C PRO A 115 5.71 -40.02 11.37
N GLY A 116 5.11 -39.84 10.19
CA GLY A 116 3.85 -40.48 9.80
C GLY A 116 2.57 -39.67 10.06
N THR A 117 2.65 -38.45 10.60
CA THR A 117 1.50 -37.54 10.70
C THR A 117 1.33 -36.66 9.46
N VAL A 118 0.17 -35.99 9.34
CA VAL A 118 -0.05 -35.00 8.29
C VAL A 118 1.00 -33.89 8.37
N PRO A 119 1.61 -33.47 7.25
CA PRO A 119 2.74 -32.54 7.25
C PRO A 119 2.29 -31.08 7.33
N TRP A 120 1.19 -30.79 8.04
CA TRP A 120 0.63 -29.45 8.13
C TRP A 120 -0.02 -29.19 9.50
N LYS A 121 0.01 -27.93 9.93
CA LYS A 121 -0.59 -27.47 11.20
C LYS A 121 -1.11 -26.03 11.03
N TYR A 122 -2.30 -25.76 11.56
CA TYR A 122 -2.75 -24.39 11.80
C TYR A 122 -2.09 -23.82 13.05
N VAL A 123 -1.53 -22.63 12.93
CA VAL A 123 -0.81 -21.94 14.01
C VAL A 123 -1.24 -20.50 14.11
N ASN A 124 -1.21 -19.93 15.30
CA ASN A 124 -1.40 -18.48 15.47
C ASN A 124 -0.10 -17.71 15.13
N VAL A 125 -0.16 -16.37 15.15
CA VAL A 125 0.99 -15.48 14.87
C VAL A 125 2.20 -15.80 15.78
N GLN A 126 1.99 -15.99 17.07
CA GLN A 126 3.08 -16.25 18.03
C GLN A 126 3.77 -17.58 17.75
N GLU A 127 2.98 -18.64 17.56
CA GLU A 127 3.48 -19.97 17.18
C GLU A 127 4.22 -19.92 15.82
N LEU A 128 3.72 -19.17 14.84
CA LEU A 128 4.40 -18.97 13.57
C LEU A 128 5.76 -18.32 13.76
N GLN A 129 5.84 -17.23 14.52
CA GLN A 129 7.12 -16.54 14.79
C GLN A 129 8.13 -17.47 15.47
N ASP A 130 7.70 -18.30 16.43
CA ASP A 130 8.58 -19.24 17.11
C ASP A 130 9.06 -20.35 16.18
N ILE A 131 8.18 -20.90 15.33
CA ILE A 131 8.56 -21.83 14.26
C ILE A 131 9.60 -21.18 13.34
N LEU A 132 9.31 -19.98 12.83
CA LEU A 132 10.19 -19.25 11.92
C LEU A 132 11.58 -19.01 12.55
N CYS A 133 11.64 -18.60 13.82
CA CYS A 133 12.89 -18.47 14.56
C CYS A 133 13.68 -19.79 14.61
N GLN A 134 13.04 -20.90 14.97
CA GLN A 134 13.70 -22.22 14.97
C GLN A 134 14.18 -22.62 13.57
N ARG A 135 13.46 -22.27 12.52
CA ARG A 135 13.87 -22.55 11.13
C ARG A 135 15.09 -21.74 10.72
N ILE A 136 15.22 -20.50 11.17
CA ILE A 136 16.44 -19.70 10.94
C ILE A 136 17.66 -20.41 11.56
N ASP A 137 17.51 -20.97 12.77
CA ASP A 137 18.58 -21.76 13.42
C ASP A 137 18.97 -23.01 12.62
N GLN A 138 18.04 -23.56 11.82
CA GLN A 138 18.29 -24.66 10.89
C GLN A 138 18.77 -24.21 9.50
N GLY A 139 18.94 -22.90 9.29
CA GLY A 139 19.42 -22.31 8.04
C GLY A 139 18.37 -22.07 6.98
N PHE A 140 17.09 -22.11 7.36
CA PHE A 140 16.04 -21.58 6.51
C PHE A 140 16.07 -20.06 6.49
N THR A 141 15.59 -19.51 5.38
CA THR A 141 15.43 -18.09 5.16
C THR A 141 14.06 -17.84 4.52
N PHE A 142 13.51 -16.65 4.75
CA PHE A 142 12.23 -16.22 4.20
C PHE A 142 12.16 -14.69 4.19
N PRO A 143 11.58 -14.10 3.14
CA PRO A 143 11.36 -12.65 3.08
C PRO A 143 10.29 -12.24 4.08
N LEU A 144 10.42 -11.03 4.63
CA LEU A 144 9.43 -10.41 5.49
C LEU A 144 8.90 -9.14 4.82
N ASN A 145 7.63 -8.83 5.02
CA ASN A 145 7.13 -7.50 4.63
C ASN A 145 7.68 -6.47 5.65
N PRO A 146 8.23 -5.33 5.23
CA PRO A 146 8.68 -4.30 6.17
C PRO A 146 7.55 -3.76 7.07
N LYS A 147 6.29 -3.76 6.59
CA LYS A 147 5.12 -3.44 7.42
C LYS A 147 5.07 -4.35 8.64
N TRP A 148 5.31 -5.66 8.48
CA TRP A 148 5.27 -6.60 9.60
C TRP A 148 6.32 -6.27 10.64
N VAL A 149 7.55 -6.00 10.18
CA VAL A 149 8.68 -5.66 11.05
C VAL A 149 8.41 -4.38 11.86
N LEU A 150 7.78 -3.37 11.25
CA LEU A 150 7.58 -2.06 11.84
C LEU A 150 6.27 -1.93 12.62
N CYS A 151 5.23 -2.68 12.28
CA CYS A 151 3.89 -2.47 12.81
C CYS A 151 3.37 -3.61 13.68
N ASP A 152 3.80 -4.84 13.42
CA ASP A 152 3.19 -6.03 14.03
C ASP A 152 4.08 -6.60 15.14
N PRO A 153 3.55 -6.76 16.38
CA PRO A 153 4.33 -7.24 17.52
C PRO A 153 5.08 -8.56 17.25
N GLY A 154 6.35 -8.60 17.68
CA GLY A 154 7.18 -9.81 17.63
C GLY A 154 7.88 -10.07 16.28
N TRP A 155 7.51 -9.41 15.18
CA TRP A 155 8.15 -9.63 13.88
C TRP A 155 9.55 -9.04 13.76
N LYS A 156 9.85 -7.94 14.46
CA LYS A 156 11.22 -7.42 14.59
C LYS A 156 12.20 -8.46 15.12
N ARG A 157 11.78 -9.28 16.09
CA ARG A 157 12.58 -10.40 16.62
C ARG A 157 12.97 -11.40 15.52
N VAL A 158 12.05 -11.73 14.62
CA VAL A 158 12.30 -12.65 13.50
C VAL A 158 13.25 -12.01 12.49
N TYR A 159 13.04 -10.74 12.16
CA TYR A 159 13.90 -9.96 11.28
C TYR A 159 15.33 -9.84 11.80
N ASP A 160 15.51 -9.51 13.08
CA ASP A 160 16.83 -9.40 13.71
C ASP A 160 17.56 -10.74 13.76
N LYS A 161 16.81 -11.83 13.94
CA LYS A 161 17.37 -13.18 13.90
C LYS A 161 17.84 -13.57 12.48
N LEU A 162 17.14 -13.14 11.43
CA LEU A 162 17.61 -13.30 10.05
C LEU A 162 18.88 -12.48 9.79
N LEU A 163 18.90 -11.21 10.20
CA LEU A 163 20.05 -10.31 10.01
C LEU A 163 21.30 -10.78 10.76
N SER A 164 21.15 -11.30 11.97
CA SER A 164 22.26 -11.79 12.81
C SER A 164 22.72 -13.21 12.47
N SER A 165 22.10 -13.88 11.49
CA SER A 165 22.50 -15.23 11.10
C SER A 165 23.84 -15.25 10.39
N GLU A 166 24.78 -16.04 10.92
CA GLU A 166 26.11 -16.23 10.33
C GLU A 166 26.14 -17.18 9.11
N LYS A 167 25.01 -17.85 8.82
CA LYS A 167 24.94 -18.82 7.71
C LYS A 167 24.99 -18.12 6.34
N PRO A 168 25.87 -18.56 5.41
CA PRO A 168 26.05 -17.88 4.11
C PRO A 168 24.77 -17.71 3.30
N ASN A 169 23.94 -18.76 3.19
CA ASN A 169 22.71 -18.69 2.40
C ASN A 169 21.68 -17.70 2.99
N VAL A 170 21.67 -17.50 4.31
CA VAL A 170 20.78 -16.53 4.97
C VAL A 170 21.30 -15.12 4.69
N LYS A 171 22.62 -14.89 4.80
CA LYS A 171 23.25 -13.61 4.43
C LYS A 171 22.98 -13.23 2.97
N ASP A 172 23.12 -14.18 2.04
CA ASP A 172 22.81 -13.98 0.62
C ASP A 172 21.35 -13.55 0.42
N SER A 173 20.41 -14.21 1.10
CA SER A 173 18.99 -13.89 1.01
C SER A 173 18.69 -12.50 1.57
N MET A 174 19.26 -12.16 2.72
CA MET A 174 19.08 -10.85 3.33
C MET A 174 19.74 -9.74 2.51
N ALA A 175 20.87 -10.01 1.83
CA ALA A 175 21.47 -9.07 0.90
C ALA A 175 20.61 -8.90 -0.37
N CYS A 176 19.85 -9.91 -0.79
CA CYS A 176 18.90 -9.81 -1.89
C CYS A 176 17.70 -8.92 -1.53
N TRP A 177 17.04 -9.19 -0.40
CA TRP A 177 15.79 -8.51 -0.02
C TRP A 177 16.03 -7.15 0.65
N TYR A 178 17.09 -7.03 1.45
CA TYR A 178 17.46 -5.81 2.16
C TYR A 178 18.96 -5.51 1.91
N PRO A 179 19.36 -5.06 0.71
CA PRO A 179 20.76 -4.83 0.40
C PRO A 179 21.39 -3.80 1.36
N PRO A 180 22.56 -4.06 1.96
CA PRO A 180 23.19 -3.11 2.89
C PRO A 180 23.38 -1.70 2.32
N GLU A 181 23.74 -1.61 1.05
CA GLU A 181 23.97 -0.36 0.32
C GLU A 181 22.69 0.44 0.07
N SER A 182 21.51 -0.15 0.26
CA SER A 182 20.23 0.51 0.04
C SER A 182 19.83 1.49 1.16
N GLY A 183 20.48 1.39 2.34
CA GLY A 183 20.13 2.15 3.55
C GLY A 183 18.85 1.68 4.25
N LEU A 184 18.19 0.63 3.74
CA LEU A 184 16.90 0.18 4.24
C LEU A 184 16.98 -0.40 5.66
N ARG A 185 18.09 -1.07 6.00
CA ARG A 185 18.25 -1.71 7.31
C ARG A 185 18.31 -0.66 8.41
N GLU A 186 19.04 0.42 8.14
CA GLU A 186 19.21 1.57 9.01
C GLU A 186 17.90 2.33 9.18
N ILE A 187 17.17 2.57 8.08
CA ILE A 187 15.85 3.22 8.12
C ILE A 187 14.85 2.38 8.94
N ILE A 188 14.81 1.07 8.75
CA ILE A 188 13.93 0.17 9.52
C ILE A 188 14.27 0.26 11.02
N GLU A 189 15.55 0.23 11.38
CA GLU A 189 15.99 0.33 12.77
C GLU A 189 15.63 1.68 13.38
N GLU A 190 15.85 2.78 12.65
CA GLU A 190 15.48 4.12 13.09
C GLU A 190 13.97 4.23 13.36
N ILE A 191 13.13 3.80 12.40
CA ILE A 191 11.67 3.86 12.56
C ILE A 191 11.22 3.01 13.75
N TYR A 192 11.75 1.79 13.88
CA TYR A 192 11.40 0.89 14.98
C TYR A 192 11.80 1.50 16.34
N SER A 193 12.98 2.12 16.44
CA SER A 193 13.42 2.78 17.68
C SER A 193 12.50 3.92 18.11
N GLN A 194 11.90 4.64 17.15
CA GLN A 194 10.93 5.71 17.39
C GLN A 194 9.53 5.18 17.72
N ASN A 195 9.20 3.98 17.22
CA ASN A 195 7.86 3.38 17.31
C ASN A 195 7.93 1.89 17.75
N PRO A 196 8.48 1.58 18.94
CA PRO A 196 8.80 0.21 19.33
C PRO A 196 7.56 -0.68 19.52
N ASP A 197 6.41 -0.08 19.79
CA ASP A 197 5.15 -0.79 19.96
C ASP A 197 4.35 -0.93 18.65
N GLY A 198 4.91 -0.48 17.53
CA GLY A 198 4.30 -0.55 16.22
C GLY A 198 2.98 0.20 16.09
N PHE A 199 2.06 -0.37 15.30
CA PHE A 199 0.78 0.27 14.96
C PHE A 199 -0.26 0.05 16.07
N LYS A 200 -0.92 1.13 16.52
CA LYS A 200 -1.95 1.09 17.57
C LYS A 200 -3.25 1.75 17.11
N LYS A 201 -4.38 1.06 17.31
CA LYS A 201 -5.74 1.60 17.17
C LYS A 201 -6.18 2.24 18.50
N THR A 202 -7.00 3.29 18.48
CA THR A 202 -7.66 3.77 19.70
C THR A 202 -8.89 2.90 19.97
N ASN A 203 -8.84 2.05 21.00
CA ASN A 203 -9.81 1.01 21.39
C ASN A 203 -11.29 1.47 21.51
N LYS A 204 -12.00 1.76 20.39
CA LYS A 204 -13.39 2.26 20.46
C LYS A 204 -14.41 1.74 19.44
N SER A 205 -14.15 0.65 18.71
CA SER A 205 -15.27 -0.03 18.03
C SER A 205 -15.19 -1.54 18.11
N ASN A 206 -16.21 -2.14 18.74
CA ASN A 206 -16.55 -3.57 18.69
C ASN A 206 -17.25 -3.91 17.35
N LEU A 207 -17.06 -3.10 16.31
CA LEU A 207 -17.59 -3.42 14.99
C LEU A 207 -16.67 -4.48 14.40
N GLU A 208 -17.22 -5.65 14.07
CA GLU A 208 -16.51 -6.70 13.34
C GLU A 208 -15.83 -6.08 12.12
N ALA A 209 -14.52 -5.89 12.23
CA ALA A 209 -13.73 -5.37 11.13
C ALA A 209 -13.69 -6.47 10.08
N VAL A 210 -14.13 -6.16 8.87
CA VAL A 210 -13.79 -6.97 7.70
C VAL A 210 -12.26 -6.97 7.62
N ASP A 211 -11.62 -8.13 7.75
CA ASP A 211 -10.17 -8.29 7.87
C ASP A 211 -9.59 -9.05 6.66
N GLY A 212 -8.27 -8.99 6.51
CA GLY A 212 -7.49 -9.74 5.52
C GLY A 212 -7.84 -9.39 4.06
N THR A 213 -7.96 -10.43 3.23
CA THR A 213 -8.16 -10.29 1.78
C THR A 213 -9.45 -9.56 1.41
N GLU A 214 -10.54 -9.74 2.18
CA GLU A 214 -11.81 -9.05 1.91
C GLU A 214 -11.68 -7.55 2.16
N ALA A 215 -10.95 -7.15 3.20
CA ALA A 215 -10.67 -5.74 3.49
C ALA A 215 -9.86 -5.09 2.37
N MET A 216 -8.87 -5.82 1.83
CA MET A 216 -8.11 -5.38 0.66
C MET A 216 -9.01 -5.20 -0.56
N ASP A 217 -9.84 -6.19 -0.91
CA ASP A 217 -10.70 -6.14 -2.09
C ASP A 217 -11.67 -4.94 -2.02
N LEU A 218 -12.26 -4.70 -0.84
CA LEU A 218 -13.12 -3.54 -0.59
C LEU A 218 -12.35 -2.21 -0.70
N ALA A 219 -11.11 -2.16 -0.20
CA ALA A 219 -10.26 -0.99 -0.30
C ALA A 219 -9.82 -0.73 -1.75
N GLU A 220 -9.47 -1.76 -2.51
CA GLU A 220 -9.11 -1.67 -3.93
C GLU A 220 -10.31 -1.16 -4.75
N LEU A 221 -11.50 -1.68 -4.49
CA LEU A 221 -12.74 -1.19 -5.11
C LEU A 221 -13.00 0.29 -4.76
N SER A 222 -12.76 0.66 -3.50
CA SER A 222 -12.90 2.04 -3.03
C SER A 222 -11.91 2.99 -3.71
N LEU A 223 -10.66 2.56 -3.91
CA LEU A 223 -9.65 3.29 -4.65
C LEU A 223 -10.03 3.44 -6.13
N LYS A 224 -10.49 2.37 -6.78
CA LYS A 224 -10.97 2.39 -8.17
C LYS A 224 -12.12 3.40 -8.35
N ARG A 225 -13.09 3.39 -7.44
CA ARG A 225 -14.20 4.37 -7.42
C ARG A 225 -13.70 5.79 -7.26
N TYR A 226 -12.78 6.03 -6.32
CA TYR A 226 -12.17 7.34 -6.10
C TYR A 226 -11.48 7.87 -7.37
N LEU A 227 -10.67 7.05 -8.04
CA LEU A 227 -9.96 7.43 -9.25
C LEU A 227 -10.90 7.73 -10.42
N ALA A 228 -11.97 6.94 -10.58
CA ALA A 228 -13.01 7.21 -11.57
C ALA A 228 -13.65 8.58 -11.35
N LEU A 229 -13.98 8.91 -10.10
CA LEU A 229 -14.54 10.22 -9.73
C LEU A 229 -13.55 11.37 -9.99
N GLN A 230 -12.26 11.21 -9.68
CA GLN A 230 -11.26 12.23 -9.98
C GLN A 230 -11.11 12.48 -11.48
N ARG A 231 -11.12 11.42 -12.30
CA ARG A 231 -11.12 11.54 -13.77
C ARG A 231 -12.36 12.26 -14.27
N ALA A 232 -13.55 11.93 -13.75
CA ALA A 232 -14.80 12.61 -14.09
C ALA A 232 -14.76 14.11 -13.71
N LYS A 233 -14.29 14.44 -12.51
CA LYS A 233 -14.11 15.83 -12.05
C LYS A 233 -13.16 16.61 -12.96
N LYS A 234 -12.03 16.02 -13.38
CA LYS A 234 -11.08 16.65 -14.31
C LYS A 234 -11.74 16.92 -15.67
N LYS A 235 -12.51 15.97 -16.22
CA LYS A 235 -13.26 16.15 -17.47
C LYS A 235 -14.28 17.28 -17.37
N ILE A 236 -15.06 17.33 -16.28
CA ILE A 236 -16.03 18.41 -16.04
C ILE A 236 -15.32 19.76 -15.95
N ARG A 237 -14.20 19.85 -15.22
CA ARG A 237 -13.40 21.09 -15.13
C ARG A 237 -12.90 21.56 -16.49
N MET A 238 -12.41 20.65 -17.34
CA MET A 238 -11.98 20.97 -18.70
C MET A 238 -13.15 21.49 -19.54
N ILE A 239 -14.33 20.85 -19.46
CA ILE A 239 -15.54 21.31 -20.15
C ILE A 239 -15.95 22.71 -19.66
N THR A 240 -15.91 22.97 -18.35
CA THR A 240 -16.25 24.30 -17.82
C THR A 240 -15.25 25.37 -18.27
N MET A 241 -13.95 25.05 -18.32
CA MET A 241 -12.91 25.97 -18.81
C MET A 241 -13.07 26.24 -20.31
N TRP A 242 -13.37 25.22 -21.10
CA TRP A 242 -13.66 25.39 -22.54
C TRP A 242 -14.90 26.25 -22.76
N LYS A 243 -15.97 26.06 -21.97
CA LYS A 243 -17.17 26.90 -22.03
C LYS A 243 -16.89 28.35 -21.63
N SER A 244 -16.00 28.61 -20.67
CA SER A 244 -15.62 29.99 -20.32
C SER A 244 -14.79 30.67 -21.40
N LEU A 245 -13.91 29.93 -22.09
CA LEU A 245 -13.10 30.44 -23.20
C LEU A 245 -13.91 30.64 -24.50
N SER A 246 -14.96 29.84 -24.69
CA SER A 246 -15.83 29.90 -25.88
C SER A 246 -16.95 30.92 -25.76
N ARG A 247 -17.01 31.70 -24.66
CA ARG A 247 -17.96 32.82 -24.56
C ARG A 247 -17.45 33.95 -25.47
N PRO A 248 -18.20 34.34 -26.53
CA PRO A 248 -17.80 35.47 -27.35
C PRO A 248 -17.71 36.72 -26.47
N ALA A 249 -16.61 37.46 -26.59
CA ALA A 249 -16.45 38.76 -25.97
C ALA A 249 -17.68 39.60 -26.35
N ARG A 250 -18.55 39.89 -25.39
CA ARG A 250 -19.67 40.80 -25.58
C ARG A 250 -19.06 42.13 -26.01
N ARG A 251 -19.13 42.43 -27.31
CA ARG A 251 -18.77 43.72 -27.88
C ARG A 251 -19.50 44.79 -27.08
N SER A 252 -18.73 45.60 -26.37
CA SER A 252 -19.12 46.92 -25.90
C SER A 252 -19.34 47.81 -27.12
N SER A 253 -20.50 47.68 -27.75
CA SER A 253 -21.08 48.72 -28.61
C SER A 253 -22.28 49.30 -27.85
N ALA A 254 -21.99 50.11 -26.83
CA ALA A 254 -22.94 51.11 -26.38
C ALA A 254 -22.94 52.20 -27.44
N SER A 255 -24.05 52.28 -28.17
CA SER A 255 -24.33 53.21 -29.24
C SER A 255 -24.27 54.66 -28.76
N GLU A 256 -23.42 55.45 -29.42
CA GLU A 256 -23.57 56.89 -29.60
C GLU A 256 -24.82 57.22 -30.44
N GLY A 257 -25.46 58.36 -30.12
CA GLY A 257 -26.52 59.03 -30.91
C GLY A 257 -27.91 58.97 -30.24
N LYS A 258 -28.68 60.05 -30.03
CA LYS A 258 -28.68 61.42 -30.58
C LYS A 258 -29.55 62.35 -29.70
N ILE A 259 -29.03 63.57 -29.46
CA ILE A 259 -29.65 64.89 -29.74
C ILE A 259 -31.08 65.18 -29.24
N GLU A 260 -31.16 65.97 -28.16
CA GLU A 260 -31.76 67.32 -28.05
C GLU A 260 -33.06 67.69 -28.81
N THR A 261 -34.10 68.09 -28.06
CA THR A 261 -34.87 69.33 -28.33
C THR A 261 -35.56 69.82 -27.05
N LYS A 262 -35.24 71.06 -26.65
CA LYS A 262 -36.01 71.92 -25.74
C LYS A 262 -37.25 72.46 -26.45
N SER A 263 -38.34 72.64 -25.72
CA SER A 263 -39.25 73.78 -25.92
C SER A 263 -40.06 74.03 -24.66
N ASP A 264 -39.93 75.26 -24.16
CA ASP A 264 -40.62 75.86 -23.02
C ASP A 264 -42.14 75.96 -23.23
N THR A 265 -42.89 75.97 -22.13
CA THR A 265 -43.95 76.97 -21.91
C THR A 265 -44.32 77.03 -20.43
N SER A 266 -44.14 78.21 -19.85
CA SER A 266 -44.60 78.65 -18.54
C SER A 266 -45.95 79.37 -18.67
N THR A 267 -46.90 79.10 -17.76
CA THR A 267 -47.84 80.05 -17.11
C THR A 267 -48.77 79.22 -16.20
N PHE A 268 -48.69 79.29 -14.86
CA PHE A 268 -49.38 80.23 -13.97
C PHE A 268 -50.86 80.46 -14.34
N ASP A 269 -51.79 79.90 -13.55
CA ASP A 269 -52.75 80.74 -12.80
C ASP A 269 -53.37 80.01 -11.59
N SER A 270 -53.55 80.82 -10.56
CA SER A 270 -54.14 80.64 -9.24
C SER A 270 -55.67 80.62 -9.27
N GLY A 271 -56.25 79.96 -8.27
CA GLY A 271 -57.68 80.08 -7.95
C GLY A 271 -57.91 80.03 -6.44
N VAL A 272 -57.82 81.19 -5.79
CA VAL A 272 -58.78 81.74 -4.80
C VAL A 272 -58.91 83.23 -5.10
#